data_AF-A0A2E7SE43-F1
#
_entry.id   AF-A0A2E7SE43-F1
#
_cell.length_a   1.000
_cell.length_b   1.000
_cell.length_c   1.000
_cell.angle_alpha   90.00
_cell.angle_beta   90.00
_cell.angle_gamma   90.00
#
_symmetry.space_group_name_H-M   'P 1'
#
loop_
_entity.id
_entity.type
_entity.pdbx_description
1 polymer ?
#
loop_
_entity_poly.entity_id
_entity_poly.type
_entity_poly.pdbx_seq_one_letter_code
_entity_poly.pdbx_strand_id
1 'polypeptide(L)'
;MAKLRRLACLLAAGSLVMLFVTGFAGRLLFGEQITGYTLMLHVGLAPVFIVCTGFILVAWGYQCRLNEDDWQGLTSLMRLEKTDSGDTADLGWKLTFWLSMFLVVPVSLSMVLGMFQIFGTHGQELLISLHQYTSLALTLVAMIHVHLIIRRQCK
;
A
#
# COMPACT_ATOMS: atom_id res chain seq x y z
N MET A 1 -8.06 -22.63 -0.08
CA MET A 1 -7.16 -21.49 0.19
C MET A 1 -6.94 -20.56 -1.00
N ALA A 2 -6.63 -21.03 -2.21
CA ALA A 2 -6.34 -20.16 -3.36
C ALA A 2 -7.47 -19.17 -3.74
N LYS A 3 -8.74 -19.63 -3.72
CA LYS A 3 -9.90 -18.76 -3.98
C LYS A 3 -10.05 -17.63 -2.94
N LEU A 4 -9.82 -17.94 -1.66
CA LEU A 4 -9.88 -16.97 -0.56
C LEU A 4 -8.77 -15.91 -0.67
N ARG A 5 -7.56 -16.33 -1.03
CA ARG A 5 -6.43 -15.42 -1.29
C ARG A 5 -6.73 -14.46 -2.43
N ARG A 6 -7.27 -14.97 -3.54
CA ARG A 6 -7.67 -14.15 -4.69
C ARG A 6 -8.78 -13.16 -4.33
N LEU A 7 -9.77 -13.60 -3.55
CA LEU A 7 -10.83 -12.72 -3.06
C LEU A 7 -10.24 -11.61 -2.17
N ALA A 8 -9.36 -11.94 -1.22
CA ALA A 8 -8.72 -10.96 -0.35
C ALA A 8 -7.90 -9.94 -1.15
N CYS A 9 -7.15 -10.36 -2.17
CA CYS A 9 -6.43 -9.45 -3.07
C CYS A 9 -7.38 -8.52 -3.83
N LEU A 10 -8.47 -9.04 -4.39
CA LEU A 10 -9.46 -8.23 -5.10
C LEU A 10 -10.15 -7.23 -4.17
N LEU A 11 -10.51 -7.65 -2.95
CA LEU A 11 -11.10 -6.79 -1.94
C LEU A 11 -10.11 -5.73 -1.46
N ALA A 12 -8.85 -6.08 -1.21
CA ALA A 12 -7.80 -5.12 -0.83
C ALA A 12 -7.55 -4.09 -1.94
N ALA A 13 -7.42 -4.54 -3.19
CA ALA A 13 -7.22 -3.64 -4.33
C ALA A 13 -8.45 -2.73 -4.56
N GLY A 14 -9.65 -3.30 -4.54
CA GLY A 14 -10.89 -2.55 -4.71
C GLY A 14 -11.13 -1.52 -3.60
N SER A 15 -10.90 -1.92 -2.34
CA SER A 15 -10.99 -1.00 -1.20
C SER A 15 -9.93 0.10 -1.26
N LEU A 16 -8.68 -0.22 -1.64
CA LEU A 16 -7.63 0.79 -1.83
C LEU A 16 -8.01 1.82 -2.91
N VAL A 17 -8.56 1.37 -4.05
CA VAL A 17 -9.04 2.26 -5.11
C VAL A 17 -10.16 3.17 -4.60
N MET A 18 -11.14 2.61 -3.88
CA MET A 18 -12.22 3.42 -3.30
C MET A 18 -11.71 4.41 -2.25
N LEU A 19 -10.76 4.02 -1.41
CA LEU A 19 -10.11 4.91 -0.43
C LEU A 19 -9.33 6.02 -1.12
N PHE A 20 -8.60 5.71 -2.19
CA PHE A 20 -7.87 6.70 -2.97
C PHE A 20 -8.84 7.70 -3.62
N VAL A 21 -9.89 7.22 -4.30
CA VAL A 21 -10.89 8.09 -4.94
C VAL A 21 -11.58 8.96 -3.91
N THR A 22 -12.07 8.39 -2.81
CA THR A 22 -12.77 9.17 -1.77
C THR A 22 -11.84 10.14 -1.04
N GLY A 23 -10.58 9.79 -0.81
CA GLY A 23 -9.59 10.62 -0.12
C GLY A 23 -8.99 11.73 -0.98
N PHE A 24 -8.87 11.53 -2.30
CA PHE A 24 -8.17 12.45 -3.19
C PHE A 24 -9.04 13.12 -4.26
N ALA A 25 -10.20 12.56 -4.66
CA ALA A 25 -10.98 13.13 -5.76
C ALA A 25 -11.47 14.56 -5.46
N GLY A 26 -12.02 14.80 -4.26
CA GLY A 26 -12.46 16.15 -3.86
C GLY A 26 -11.30 17.15 -3.83
N ARG A 27 -10.13 16.71 -3.36
CA ARG A 27 -8.93 17.54 -3.29
C ARG A 27 -8.33 17.84 -4.67
N LEU A 28 -8.29 16.86 -5.56
CA LEU A 28 -7.73 17.00 -6.92
C LEU A 28 -8.65 17.83 -7.83
N LEU A 29 -9.96 17.65 -7.72
CA LEU A 29 -10.92 18.31 -8.62
C LEU A 29 -11.37 19.69 -8.12
N PHE A 30 -11.52 19.86 -6.81
CA PHE A 30 -12.15 21.05 -6.22
C PHE A 30 -11.26 21.75 -5.18
N GLY A 31 -10.11 21.19 -4.82
CA GLY A 31 -9.26 21.72 -3.75
C GLY A 31 -9.87 21.59 -2.34
N GLU A 32 -11.00 20.89 -2.22
CA GLU A 32 -11.75 20.78 -0.98
C GLU A 32 -11.26 19.62 -0.10
N GLN A 33 -11.47 19.76 1.21
CA GLN A 33 -11.26 18.65 2.15
C GLN A 33 -12.42 17.65 2.09
N ILE A 34 -12.14 16.40 2.48
CA ILE A 34 -13.15 15.33 2.53
C ILE A 34 -14.22 15.66 3.58
N THR A 35 -15.50 15.67 3.19
CA THR A 35 -16.62 15.99 4.09
C THR A 35 -17.82 15.09 3.82
N GLY A 36 -18.79 15.12 4.75
CA GLY A 36 -20.10 14.47 4.59
C GLY A 36 -20.04 12.96 4.30
N TYR A 37 -20.84 12.52 3.33
CA TYR A 37 -20.96 11.10 2.97
C TYR A 37 -19.65 10.49 2.44
N THR A 38 -18.82 11.27 1.75
CA THR A 38 -17.52 10.80 1.25
C THR A 38 -16.58 10.43 2.39
N LEU A 39 -16.56 11.22 3.46
CA LEU A 39 -15.79 10.92 4.67
C LEU A 39 -16.31 9.65 5.34
N MET A 40 -17.63 9.50 5.49
CA MET A 40 -18.22 8.30 6.08
C MET A 40 -17.86 7.04 5.28
N LEU A 41 -17.89 7.12 3.95
CA LEU A 41 -17.48 6.02 3.07
C LEU A 41 -15.99 5.68 3.21
N HIS A 42 -15.14 6.71 3.22
CA HIS A 42 -13.69 6.54 3.37
C HIS A 42 -13.33 5.86 4.70
N VAL A 43 -13.86 6.38 5.82
CA VAL A 43 -13.63 5.80 7.14
C VAL A 43 -14.24 4.39 7.26
N GLY A 44 -15.41 4.16 6.66
CA GLY A 44 -16.07 2.84 6.67
C GLY A 44 -15.32 1.77 5.88
N LEU A 45 -14.64 2.14 4.78
CA LEU A 45 -13.88 1.20 3.95
C LEU A 45 -12.46 0.94 4.48
N ALA A 46 -11.90 1.85 5.28
CA ALA A 46 -10.54 1.70 5.81
C ALA A 46 -10.33 0.39 6.61
N PRO A 47 -11.24 -0.03 7.52
CA PRO A 47 -11.12 -1.32 8.20
C PRO A 47 -11.13 -2.52 7.25
N VAL A 48 -11.94 -2.48 6.19
CA VAL A 48 -12.00 -3.56 5.18
C VAL A 48 -10.64 -3.73 4.52
N PHE A 49 -10.01 -2.61 4.13
CA PHE A 49 -8.67 -2.61 3.56
C PHE A 49 -7.62 -3.16 4.54
N ILE A 50 -7.64 -2.71 5.80
CA ILE A 50 -6.69 -3.13 6.84
C ILE A 50 -6.82 -4.64 7.11
N VAL A 51 -8.03 -5.16 7.26
CA VAL A 51 -8.27 -6.59 7.53
C VAL A 51 -7.83 -7.45 6.34
N CYS A 52 -8.17 -7.06 5.11
CA CYS A 52 -7.77 -7.80 3.92
C CYS A 52 -6.24 -7.81 3.76
N THR A 53 -5.59 -6.67 3.99
CA THR A 53 -4.13 -6.53 3.89
C THR A 53 -3.42 -7.32 4.98
N GLY A 54 -3.94 -7.32 6.22
CA GLY A 54 -3.42 -8.16 7.29
C GLY A 54 -3.53 -9.66 6.99
N PHE A 55 -4.66 -10.09 6.39
CA PHE A 55 -4.80 -11.47 5.91
C PHE A 55 -3.79 -11.81 4.81
N ILE A 56 -3.58 -10.90 3.85
CA ILE A 56 -2.58 -11.06 2.78
C ILE A 56 -1.17 -11.16 3.37
N LEU A 57 -0.82 -10.31 4.33
CA LEU A 57 0.48 -10.33 5.01
C LEU A 57 0.77 -11.71 5.62
N VAL A 58 -0.19 -12.26 6.36
CA VAL A 58 -0.04 -13.59 6.98
C VAL A 58 -0.02 -14.71 5.94
N ALA A 59 -0.86 -14.62 4.90
CA ALA A 59 -0.99 -15.66 3.89
C ALA A 59 0.18 -15.74 2.89
N TRP A 60 0.82 -14.59 2.60
CA TRP A 60 1.90 -14.47 1.61
C TRP A 60 3.26 -14.14 2.22
N GLY A 61 3.36 -13.73 3.48
CA GLY A 61 4.62 -13.31 4.10
C GLY A 61 5.73 -14.37 4.00
N TYR A 62 5.38 -15.65 4.08
CA TYR A 62 6.36 -16.74 3.88
C TYR A 62 6.85 -16.85 2.44
N GLN A 63 5.96 -16.68 1.45
CA GLN A 63 6.32 -16.76 0.03
C GLN A 63 7.08 -15.53 -0.45
N CYS A 64 6.84 -14.38 0.19
CA CYS A 64 7.57 -13.13 -0.05
C CYS A 64 8.83 -12.99 0.80
N ARG A 65 9.30 -14.07 1.46
CA ARG A 65 10.50 -14.00 2.30
C ARG A 65 11.70 -13.62 1.43
N LEU A 66 12.42 -12.60 1.86
CA LEU A 66 13.68 -12.19 1.24
C LEU A 66 14.76 -13.21 1.61
N ASN A 67 15.41 -13.78 0.61
CA ASN A 67 16.53 -14.73 0.77
C ASN A 67 17.87 -14.04 0.46
N GLU A 68 18.99 -14.74 0.66
CA GLU A 68 20.33 -14.21 0.39
C GLU A 68 20.52 -13.79 -1.08
N ASP A 69 19.95 -14.55 -2.03
CA ASP A 69 19.98 -14.22 -3.45
C ASP A 69 19.26 -12.89 -3.75
N ASP A 70 18.14 -12.61 -3.06
CA ASP A 70 17.41 -11.35 -3.18
C ASP A 70 18.26 -10.16 -2.70
N TRP A 71 19.10 -10.37 -1.67
CA TRP A 71 20.01 -9.34 -1.15
C TRP A 71 21.18 -9.07 -2.10
N GLN A 72 21.69 -10.09 -2.77
CA GLN A 72 22.67 -9.93 -3.85
C GLN A 72 22.06 -9.20 -5.06
N GLY A 73 20.82 -9.53 -5.42
CA GLY A 73 20.05 -8.78 -6.42
C GLY A 73 19.83 -7.31 -6.04
N LEU A 74 19.53 -7.02 -4.78
CA LEU A 74 19.37 -5.64 -4.29
C LEU A 74 20.68 -4.85 -4.35
N THR A 75 21.79 -5.47 -3.93
CA THR A 75 23.11 -4.82 -3.94
C THR A 75 23.63 -4.56 -5.34
N SER A 76 23.41 -5.48 -6.29
CA SER A 76 23.73 -5.26 -7.71
C SER A 76 22.87 -4.16 -8.34
N LEU A 77 21.58 -4.08 -8.00
CA LEU A 77 20.68 -3.01 -8.47
C LEU A 77 21.09 -1.64 -7.92
N MET A 78 21.50 -1.55 -6.64
CA MET A 78 22.07 -0.32 -6.07
C MET A 78 23.38 0.10 -6.75
N ARG A 79 24.14 -0.86 -7.28
CA ARG A 79 25.37 -0.62 -8.05
C ARG A 79 25.11 -0.30 -9.53
N LEU A 80 23.84 -0.24 -9.96
CA LEU A 80 23.45 -0.06 -11.37
C LEU A 80 24.09 -1.11 -12.29
N GLU A 81 24.37 -2.30 -11.75
CA GLU A 81 24.93 -3.40 -12.52
C GLU A 81 23.85 -4.03 -13.40
N LYS A 82 24.23 -4.55 -14.57
CA LYS A 82 23.27 -5.14 -15.51
C LYS A 82 22.81 -6.51 -15.00
N THR A 83 21.80 -6.51 -14.15
CA THR A 83 21.13 -7.72 -13.68
C THR A 83 20.21 -8.28 -14.78
N ASP A 84 20.08 -9.61 -14.87
CA ASP A 84 19.18 -10.22 -15.84
C ASP A 84 17.71 -9.80 -15.59
N SER A 85 16.95 -9.65 -16.67
CA SER A 85 15.57 -9.14 -16.64
C SER A 85 14.58 -10.13 -16.00
N GLY A 86 14.96 -11.41 -15.86
CA GLY A 86 14.21 -12.41 -15.11
C GLY A 86 14.31 -12.21 -13.59
N ASP A 87 15.52 -11.93 -13.12
CA ASP A 87 15.87 -11.92 -11.68
C ASP A 87 15.35 -10.66 -10.98
N THR A 88 15.45 -9.51 -11.65
CA THR A 88 14.91 -8.22 -11.16
C THR A 88 13.40 -8.23 -10.95
N ALA A 89 12.65 -8.99 -11.75
CA ALA A 89 11.21 -9.13 -11.59
C ALA A 89 10.83 -9.97 -10.37
N ASP A 90 11.62 -11.01 -10.03
CA ASP A 90 11.39 -11.82 -8.82
C ASP A 90 11.79 -11.07 -7.54
N LEU A 91 12.80 -10.20 -7.60
CA LEU A 91 13.12 -9.31 -6.48
C LEU A 91 12.06 -8.21 -6.31
N GLY A 92 11.65 -7.59 -7.40
CA GLY A 92 10.76 -6.41 -7.39
C GLY A 92 9.40 -6.68 -6.76
N TRP A 93 8.77 -7.82 -7.01
CA TRP A 93 7.45 -8.12 -6.42
C TRP A 93 7.55 -8.36 -4.90
N LYS A 94 8.64 -8.98 -4.40
CA LYS A 94 8.87 -9.15 -2.96
C LYS A 94 9.15 -7.80 -2.27
N LEU A 95 9.98 -6.95 -2.88
CA LEU A 95 10.27 -5.62 -2.34
C LEU A 95 9.02 -4.74 -2.28
N THR A 96 8.25 -4.69 -3.37
CA THR A 96 7.00 -3.92 -3.42
C THR A 96 5.94 -4.47 -2.47
N PHE A 97 5.90 -5.79 -2.23
CA PHE A 97 5.07 -6.39 -1.19
C PHE A 97 5.44 -5.85 0.19
N TRP A 98 6.71 -5.99 0.62
CA TRP A 98 7.14 -5.54 1.95
C TRP A 98 7.02 -4.04 2.12
N LEU A 99 7.36 -3.26 1.09
CA LEU A 99 7.19 -1.81 1.10
C LEU A 99 5.71 -1.42 1.25
N SER A 100 4.79 -2.12 0.59
CA SER A 100 3.34 -1.88 0.76
C SER A 100 2.92 -2.19 2.20
N MET A 101 3.32 -3.34 2.74
CA MET A 101 2.98 -3.74 4.12
C MET A 101 3.55 -2.75 5.15
N PHE A 102 4.77 -2.27 4.91
CA PHE A 102 5.38 -1.22 5.72
C PHE A 102 4.59 0.08 5.66
N LEU A 103 4.20 0.54 4.46
CA LEU A 103 3.46 1.80 4.27
C LEU A 103 2.03 1.77 4.82
N VAL A 104 1.40 0.60 4.90
CA VAL A 104 0.07 0.44 5.53
C VAL A 104 0.10 0.89 7.00
N VAL A 105 1.22 0.67 7.70
CA VAL A 105 1.38 1.02 9.11
C VAL A 105 1.29 2.54 9.35
N PRO A 106 2.16 3.40 8.77
CA PRO A 106 2.06 4.83 8.97
C PRO A 106 0.78 5.43 8.37
N VAL A 107 0.24 4.90 7.26
CA VAL A 107 -1.07 5.34 6.72
C VAL A 107 -2.17 5.14 7.76
N SER A 108 -2.25 3.95 8.35
CA SER A 108 -3.31 3.62 9.32
C SER A 108 -3.09 4.34 10.64
N LEU A 109 -1.86 4.32 11.15
CA LEU A 109 -1.50 4.88 12.45
C LEU A 109 -1.67 6.39 12.47
N SER A 110 -1.24 7.10 11.42
CA SER A 110 -1.37 8.56 11.35
C SER A 110 -2.83 9.01 11.46
N MET A 111 -3.75 8.32 10.78
CA MET A 111 -5.17 8.68 10.84
C MET A 111 -5.83 8.25 12.15
N VAL A 112 -5.52 7.06 12.67
CA VAL A 112 -6.03 6.61 13.98
C VAL A 112 -5.61 7.58 15.07
N LEU A 113 -4.34 8.00 15.09
CA LEU A 113 -3.85 9.00 16.03
C LEU A 113 -4.47 10.39 15.78
N GLY A 114 -4.68 10.77 14.51
CA GLY A 114 -5.29 12.04 14.13
C GLY A 114 -6.76 12.17 14.54
N MET A 115 -7.45 11.06 14.77
CA MET A 115 -8.83 11.07 15.32
C MET A 115 -8.87 11.44 16.79
N PHE A 116 -7.75 11.33 17.52
CA PHE A 116 -7.68 11.72 18.92
C PHE A 116 -7.08 13.12 19.07
N GLN A 117 -7.72 13.95 19.88
CA GLN A 117 -7.25 15.31 20.20
C GLN A 117 -6.10 15.31 21.22
N ILE A 118 -5.20 14.32 21.14
CA ILE A 118 -4.06 14.15 22.07
C ILE A 118 -2.88 15.04 21.63
N PHE A 119 -2.77 15.28 20.31
CA PHE A 119 -1.79 16.18 19.73
C PHE A 119 -2.45 17.54 19.49
N GLY A 120 -1.72 18.63 19.79
CA GLY A 120 -2.16 19.98 19.46
C GLY A 120 -2.32 20.18 17.94
N THR A 121 -2.77 21.36 17.52
CA THR A 121 -3.08 21.69 16.12
C THR A 121 -1.96 21.33 15.15
N HIS A 122 -0.72 21.69 15.47
CA HIS A 122 0.44 21.38 14.63
C HIS A 122 0.68 19.87 14.47
N GLY A 123 0.46 19.08 15.52
CA GLY A 123 0.59 17.63 15.44
C GLY A 123 -0.49 17.00 14.56
N GLN A 124 -1.71 17.54 14.58
CA GLN A 124 -2.80 17.07 13.70
C GLN A 124 -2.52 17.38 12.23
N GLU A 125 -1.99 18.57 11.92
CA GLU A 125 -1.56 18.92 10.57
C GLU A 125 -0.47 17.98 10.05
N LEU A 126 0.50 17.66 10.92
CA LEU A 126 1.56 16.71 10.60
C LEU A 126 0.96 15.32 10.33
N LEU A 127 0.09 14.81 11.20
CA LEU A 127 -0.56 13.50 11.03
C LEU A 127 -1.37 13.42 9.73
N ILE A 128 -2.14 14.46 9.39
CA ILE A 128 -2.89 14.54 8.13
C ILE A 128 -1.94 14.53 6.93
N SER A 129 -0.86 15.32 6.99
CA SER A 129 0.15 15.34 5.92
C SER A 129 0.82 13.98 5.76
N LEU A 130 1.19 13.34 6.87
CA LEU A 130 1.79 12.01 6.90
C LEU A 130 0.85 10.98 6.27
N HIS A 131 -0.44 10.99 6.64
CA HIS A 131 -1.48 10.14 6.06
C HIS A 131 -1.59 10.32 4.54
N GLN A 132 -1.58 11.56 4.06
CA GLN A 132 -1.72 11.90 2.64
C GLN A 132 -0.50 11.45 1.81
N TYR A 133 0.71 11.78 2.25
CA TYR A 133 1.91 11.38 1.50
C TYR A 133 2.13 9.87 1.54
N THR A 134 1.88 9.22 2.67
CA THR A 134 2.04 7.77 2.77
C THR A 134 0.96 7.01 2.02
N SER A 135 -0.28 7.51 1.95
CA SER A 135 -1.34 6.89 1.15
C SER A 135 -1.08 7.02 -0.35
N LEU A 136 -0.53 8.15 -0.80
CA LEU A 136 -0.07 8.33 -2.17
C LEU A 136 1.08 7.37 -2.51
N ALA A 137 2.09 7.29 -1.65
CA ALA A 137 3.19 6.35 -1.80
C ALA A 137 2.70 4.90 -1.84
N LEU A 138 1.80 4.51 -0.93
CA LEU A 138 1.19 3.18 -0.89
C LEU A 138 0.46 2.85 -2.19
N THR A 139 -0.32 3.80 -2.72
CA THR A 139 -1.07 3.62 -3.97
C THR A 139 -0.12 3.38 -5.15
N LEU A 140 0.94 4.18 -5.27
CA LEU A 140 1.96 4.00 -6.31
C LEU A 140 2.67 2.64 -6.20
N VAL A 141 3.11 2.26 -5.00
CA VAL A 141 3.77 0.97 -4.77
C VAL A 141 2.82 -0.18 -5.06
N ALA A 142 1.54 -0.08 -4.69
CA ALA A 142 0.52 -1.09 -4.99
C ALA A 142 0.29 -1.23 -6.51
N MET A 143 0.25 -0.12 -7.25
CA MET A 143 0.16 -0.16 -8.72
C MET A 143 1.37 -0.89 -9.34
N ILE A 144 2.58 -0.56 -8.90
CA ILE A 144 3.80 -1.23 -9.35
C ILE A 144 3.76 -2.72 -9.00
N HIS A 145 3.33 -3.06 -7.78
CA HIS A 145 3.20 -4.44 -7.32
C HIS A 145 2.24 -5.25 -8.20
N VAL A 146 1.04 -4.72 -8.47
CA VAL A 146 0.06 -5.36 -9.36
C VAL A 146 0.63 -5.54 -10.78
N HIS A 147 1.30 -4.53 -11.30
CA HIS A 147 1.95 -4.62 -12.61
C HIS A 147 3.01 -5.72 -12.67
N LEU A 148 3.86 -5.84 -11.64
CA LEU A 148 4.88 -6.90 -11.56
C LEU A 148 4.25 -8.29 -11.45
N ILE A 149 3.17 -8.45 -10.70
CA ILE A 149 2.42 -9.71 -10.63
C ILE A 149 1.88 -10.10 -12.00
N ILE A 150 1.24 -9.17 -12.73
CA ILE A 150 0.69 -9.44 -14.06
C ILE A 150 1.81 -9.83 -15.03
N ARG A 151 2.93 -9.09 -15.04
CA ARG A 151 4.08 -9.43 -15.89
C ARG A 151 4.66 -10.81 -15.60
N ARG A 152 4.61 -11.26 -14.35
CA ARG A 152 5.07 -12.61 -13.97
C ARG A 152 4.11 -13.71 -14.41
N GLN A 153 2.81 -13.47 -14.44
CA GLN A 153 1.83 -14.45 -14.91
C GLN A 153 1.75 -14.58 -16.43
N CYS A 154 2.16 -13.54 -17.17
CA CYS A 154 2.19 -13.54 -18.64
C CYS A 154 3.52 -14.04 -19.23
N LYS A 155 4.55 -14.28 -18.41
CA LYS A 155 5.79 -14.96 -18.81
C LYS A 155 5.64 -16.46 -18.56
#